data_AF-G2FNE1-F1
#
_entry.id   AF-G2FNE1-F1
#
_cell.length_a   1.000
_cell.length_b   1.000
_cell.length_c   1.000
_cell.angle_alpha   90.00
_cell.angle_beta   90.00
_cell.angle_gamma   90.00
#
_symmetry.space_group_name_H-M   'P 1'
#
loop_
_entity.id
_entity.type
_entity.pdbx_description
1 polymer ?
#
loop_
_entity_poly.entity_id
_entity_poly.type
_entity_poly.pdbx_seq_one_letter_code
_entity_poly.pdbx_strand_id
1 'polypeptide(L)'
;MEHENIEIVGARANNLKNISLKIPKKKITIFTGVSGSGKSSIVFETIAQEAGRQLNETFSKFIQIYLPKHGHPDVDAIENLSLAITVDQKRIGGNSRSTLGTITDINPLIRLLFSRIGQPHIGPSNYFSFNDPNGMCKTCEGIGRKVTLDLDKALDKEKSLNEGAILLPGYKPGNWQWKMYASTGFFDCDKKIKDYSKEEYDKLVYCKPVKINSAIVEGMNTTYAGLVERFIGQNVKTEFEKSEASKKKIEPFVTEKQCHDCGGNDITKVFYRRRSWAVQ
;
A
#
# COMPACT_ATOMS: atom_id res chain seq x y z
N MET A 1 11.36 -46.94 -5.59
CA MET A 1 12.42 -46.61 -4.63
C MET A 1 12.06 -45.23 -4.07
N GLU A 2 11.96 -45.06 -2.75
CA GLU A 2 11.75 -43.72 -2.19
C GLU A 2 13.02 -42.90 -2.42
N HIS A 3 12.91 -41.79 -3.15
CA HIS A 3 14.02 -40.86 -3.33
C HIS A 3 14.21 -40.06 -2.04
N GLU A 4 15.13 -40.51 -1.18
CA GLU A 4 15.34 -39.96 0.17
C GLU A 4 15.98 -38.57 0.20
N ASN A 5 16.68 -38.18 -0.87
CA ASN A 5 17.41 -36.92 -0.94
C ASN A 5 16.97 -36.07 -2.14
N ILE A 6 17.04 -34.76 -1.99
CA ILE A 6 17.11 -33.81 -3.11
C ILE A 6 18.59 -33.72 -3.50
N GLU A 7 18.91 -33.97 -4.76
CA GLU A 7 20.30 -33.97 -5.23
C GLU A 7 20.54 -32.75 -6.11
N ILE A 8 21.56 -31.97 -5.77
CA ILE A 8 21.99 -30.81 -6.54
C ILE A 8 23.37 -31.14 -7.09
N VAL A 9 23.54 -31.04 -8.40
CA VAL A 9 24.79 -31.36 -9.10
C VAL A 9 25.28 -30.10 -9.82
N GLY A 10 26.50 -29.68 -9.49
CA GLY A 10 27.21 -28.60 -10.19
C GLY A 10 26.55 -27.22 -10.09
N ALA A 11 26.04 -26.81 -8.93
CA ALA A 11 25.47 -25.48 -8.76
C ALA A 11 26.54 -24.38 -8.83
N ARG A 12 26.27 -23.37 -9.65
CA ARG A 12 27.15 -22.24 -9.99
C ARG A 12 26.47 -20.87 -9.88
N ALA A 13 25.22 -20.82 -9.43
CA ALA A 13 24.50 -19.58 -9.22
C ALA A 13 25.30 -18.57 -8.37
N ASN A 14 25.42 -17.32 -8.85
CA ASN A 14 26.20 -16.24 -8.25
C ASN A 14 27.69 -16.61 -8.02
N ASN A 15 28.08 -16.83 -6.76
CA ASN A 15 29.46 -17.09 -6.35
C ASN A 15 29.72 -18.56 -5.98
N LEU A 16 28.77 -19.47 -6.28
CA LEU A 16 28.93 -20.89 -6.05
C LEU A 16 30.00 -21.47 -6.99
N LYS A 17 30.88 -22.30 -6.44
CA LYS A 17 32.03 -22.86 -7.16
C LYS A 17 31.78 -24.31 -7.57
N ASN A 18 30.81 -24.52 -8.46
CA ASN A 18 30.45 -25.85 -8.99
C ASN A 18 30.18 -26.89 -7.89
N ILE A 19 29.28 -26.56 -6.97
CA ILE A 19 29.04 -27.38 -5.78
C ILE A 19 28.00 -28.47 -6.05
N SER A 20 28.20 -29.65 -5.48
CA SER A 20 27.20 -30.72 -5.49
C SER A 20 26.88 -31.13 -4.07
N LEU A 21 25.60 -31.31 -3.75
CA LEU A 21 25.15 -31.66 -2.40
C LEU A 21 23.85 -32.48 -2.41
N LYS A 22 23.64 -33.24 -1.34
CA LYS A 22 22.42 -34.01 -1.11
C LYS A 22 21.71 -33.49 0.12
N ILE A 23 20.44 -33.13 -0.02
CA ILE A 23 19.59 -32.62 1.07
C ILE A 23 18.61 -33.72 1.47
N PRO A 24 18.64 -34.22 2.72
CA PRO A 24 17.71 -35.25 3.14
C PRO A 24 16.28 -34.71 3.23
N LYS A 25 15.33 -35.44 2.64
CA LYS A 25 13.91 -35.15 2.76
C LYS A 25 13.39 -35.54 4.15
N LYS A 26 12.25 -34.97 4.54
CA LYS A 26 11.57 -35.22 5.83
C LYS A 26 12.46 -34.88 7.05
N LYS A 27 13.50 -34.06 6.87
CA LYS A 27 14.39 -33.56 7.94
C LYS A 27 14.49 -32.03 7.88
N ILE A 28 14.74 -31.41 9.03
CA ILE A 28 15.08 -29.99 9.10
C ILE A 28 16.56 -29.85 8.70
N THR A 29 16.81 -29.28 7.52
CA THR A 29 18.16 -28.99 7.04
C THR A 29 18.46 -27.51 7.24
N ILE A 30 19.59 -27.21 7.88
CA ILE A 30 20.02 -25.84 8.17
C ILE A 30 21.28 -25.52 7.36
N PHE A 31 21.23 -24.46 6.55
CA PHE A 31 22.40 -23.93 5.84
C PHE A 31 23.08 -22.85 6.68
N THR A 32 24.31 -23.09 7.13
CA THR A 32 25.08 -22.16 8.00
C THR A 32 26.38 -21.72 7.33
N GLY A 33 26.99 -20.64 7.84
CA GLY A 33 28.25 -20.08 7.30
C GLY A 33 28.27 -18.55 7.25
N VAL A 34 29.46 -17.97 7.05
CA VAL A 34 29.71 -16.52 7.03
C VAL A 34 28.92 -15.77 5.97
N SER A 35 28.66 -14.46 6.15
CA SER A 35 27.99 -13.65 5.13
C SER A 35 28.69 -13.76 3.77
N GLY A 36 27.90 -13.84 2.70
CA GLY A 36 28.44 -14.02 1.34
C GLY A 36 28.93 -15.43 1.00
N SER A 37 28.84 -16.43 1.89
CA SER A 37 29.32 -17.80 1.60
C SER A 37 28.50 -18.59 0.56
N GLY A 38 27.44 -18.01 -0.02
CA GLY A 38 26.60 -18.67 -1.03
C GLY A 38 25.38 -19.42 -0.50
N LYS A 39 25.08 -19.41 0.81
CA LYS A 39 23.88 -20.06 1.40
C LYS A 39 22.59 -19.66 0.70
N SER A 40 22.37 -18.35 0.55
CA SER A 40 21.20 -17.80 -0.11
C SER A 40 21.17 -18.16 -1.60
N SER A 41 22.32 -18.26 -2.26
CA SER A 41 22.42 -18.68 -3.65
C SER A 41 21.94 -20.13 -3.83
N ILE A 42 22.25 -21.02 -2.88
CA ILE A 42 21.74 -22.41 -2.91
C ILE A 42 20.23 -22.43 -2.67
N VAL A 43 19.75 -21.76 -1.62
CA VAL A 43 18.35 -21.87 -1.20
C VAL A 43 17.42 -21.14 -2.16
N PHE A 44 17.71 -19.88 -2.49
CA PHE A 44 16.79 -19.02 -3.25
C PHE A 44 17.08 -19.04 -4.75
N GLU A 45 18.34 -18.88 -5.14
CA GLU A 45 18.74 -18.73 -6.56
C GLU A 45 18.97 -20.07 -7.27
N THR A 46 18.89 -21.20 -6.55
CA THR A 46 19.00 -22.55 -7.12
C THR A 46 17.73 -23.34 -6.84
N ILE A 47 17.47 -23.71 -5.57
CA ILE A 47 16.34 -24.57 -5.20
C ILE A 47 14.99 -23.89 -5.43
N ALA A 48 14.78 -22.69 -4.86
CA ALA A 48 13.50 -22.00 -4.97
C ALA A 48 13.19 -21.55 -6.40
N GLN A 49 14.21 -21.09 -7.14
CA GLN A 49 14.06 -20.72 -8.54
C GLN A 49 13.65 -21.92 -9.40
N GLU A 50 14.30 -23.08 -9.25
CA GLU A 50 13.91 -24.29 -9.98
C GLU A 50 12.53 -24.79 -9.57
N ALA A 51 12.20 -24.77 -8.27
CA ALA A 51 10.89 -25.17 -7.79
C ALA A 51 9.77 -24.27 -8.35
N GLY A 52 9.98 -22.95 -8.37
CA GLY A 52 9.04 -22.00 -8.97
C GLY A 52 8.88 -22.21 -10.47
N ARG A 53 9.98 -22.52 -11.17
CA ARG A 53 9.95 -22.86 -12.61
C ARG A 53 9.11 -24.11 -12.86
N GLN A 54 9.39 -25.21 -12.15
CA GLN A 54 8.64 -26.47 -12.28
C GLN A 54 7.17 -26.31 -11.89
N LEU A 55 6.86 -25.53 -10.85
CA LEU A 55 5.49 -25.22 -10.47
C LEU A 55 4.76 -24.45 -11.59
N ASN A 56 5.39 -23.44 -12.18
CA ASN A 56 4.81 -22.67 -13.28
C ASN A 56 4.50 -23.55 -14.50
N GLU A 57 5.33 -24.56 -14.76
CA GLU A 57 5.13 -25.50 -15.87
C GLU A 57 3.87 -26.37 -15.72
N THR A 58 3.35 -26.54 -14.51
CA THR A 58 2.09 -27.27 -14.25
C THR A 58 0.83 -26.50 -14.67
N PHE A 59 0.92 -25.18 -14.85
CA PHE A 59 -0.19 -24.34 -15.27
C PHE A 59 -0.34 -24.29 -16.80
N SER A 60 -1.52 -23.89 -17.29
CA SER A 60 -1.76 -23.72 -18.72
C SER A 60 -0.86 -22.63 -19.32
N LYS A 61 -0.56 -22.73 -20.63
CA LYS A 61 0.25 -21.73 -21.35
C LYS A 61 -0.32 -20.31 -21.26
N PHE A 62 -1.65 -20.19 -21.18
CA PHE A 62 -2.31 -18.90 -20.96
C PHE A 62 -1.95 -18.27 -19.61
N ILE A 63 -2.00 -19.06 -18.53
CA ILE A 63 -1.65 -18.58 -17.18
C ILE A 63 -0.16 -18.26 -17.07
N GLN A 64 0.71 -19.07 -17.70
CA GLN A 64 2.16 -18.89 -17.69
C GLN A 64 2.61 -17.52 -18.21
N ILE A 65 1.83 -16.83 -19.06
CA ILE A 65 2.13 -15.47 -19.55
C ILE A 65 2.13 -14.44 -18.41
N TYR A 66 1.29 -14.65 -17.40
CA TYR A 66 1.09 -13.72 -16.28
C TYR A 66 1.83 -14.13 -15.00
N LEU A 67 2.40 -15.35 -14.96
CA LEU A 67 3.16 -15.82 -13.81
C LEU A 67 4.57 -15.19 -13.79
N PRO A 68 5.19 -15.04 -12.60
CA PRO A 68 6.57 -14.64 -12.47
C PRO A 68 7.48 -15.57 -13.29
N LYS A 69 8.28 -15.01 -14.19
CA LYS A 69 9.20 -15.80 -14.99
C LYS A 69 10.43 -16.16 -14.16
N HIS A 70 10.55 -17.43 -13.80
CA HIS A 70 11.77 -17.98 -13.22
C HIS A 70 12.66 -18.47 -14.36
N GLY A 71 13.89 -17.96 -14.44
CA GLY A 71 14.88 -18.50 -15.37
C GLY A 71 15.35 -19.89 -14.93
N HIS A 72 16.11 -20.57 -15.78
CA HIS A 72 16.88 -21.74 -15.32
C HIS A 72 18.01 -21.27 -14.40
N PRO A 73 18.17 -21.86 -13.20
CA PRO A 73 19.36 -21.61 -12.40
C PRO A 73 20.60 -22.22 -13.07
N ASP A 74 21.78 -21.65 -12.80
CA ASP A 74 23.05 -22.21 -13.29
C ASP A 74 23.45 -23.42 -12.42
N VAL A 75 23.03 -24.60 -12.86
CA VAL A 75 23.22 -25.90 -12.22
C VAL A 75 23.21 -26.99 -13.30
N ASP A 76 23.95 -28.08 -13.11
CA ASP A 76 23.96 -29.18 -14.09
C ASP A 76 22.69 -30.03 -13.97
N ALA A 77 22.30 -30.39 -12.75
CA ALA A 77 21.07 -31.12 -12.48
C ALA A 77 20.54 -30.84 -11.07
N ILE A 78 19.21 -30.83 -10.94
CA ILE A 78 18.53 -30.94 -9.66
C ILE A 78 17.57 -32.12 -9.75
N GLU A 79 17.83 -33.16 -8.98
CA GLU A 79 17.02 -34.37 -8.96
C GLU A 79 16.17 -34.45 -7.70
N ASN A 80 15.01 -35.10 -7.84
CA ASN A 80 14.14 -35.43 -6.72
C ASN A 80 13.63 -34.21 -5.92
N LEU A 81 13.62 -33.02 -6.55
CA LEU A 81 13.04 -31.81 -5.98
C LEU A 81 11.55 -32.00 -5.77
N SER A 82 11.08 -31.72 -4.55
CA SER A 82 9.64 -31.67 -4.24
C SER A 82 9.14 -30.25 -4.43
N LEU A 83 7.82 -30.05 -4.49
CA LEU A 83 7.23 -28.71 -4.48
C LEU A 83 7.82 -27.89 -3.32
N ALA A 84 8.53 -26.81 -3.63
CA ALA A 84 9.11 -25.94 -2.63
C ALA A 84 8.28 -24.66 -2.50
N ILE A 85 7.89 -24.33 -1.28
CA ILE A 85 7.26 -23.07 -0.93
C ILE A 85 8.33 -22.23 -0.23
N THR A 86 8.64 -21.08 -0.81
CA THR A 86 9.63 -20.16 -0.25
C THR A 86 8.97 -19.24 0.75
N VAL A 87 9.50 -19.22 1.97
CA VAL A 87 9.15 -18.23 2.99
C VAL A 87 10.38 -17.36 3.21
N ASP A 88 10.29 -16.10 2.80
CA ASP A 88 11.37 -15.12 2.92
C ASP A 88 11.00 -13.97 3.86
N GLN A 89 11.93 -13.03 4.04
CA GLN A 89 11.72 -11.83 4.86
C GLN A 89 11.20 -10.64 4.06
N LYS A 90 10.74 -10.83 2.82
CA LYS A 90 10.18 -9.71 2.07
C LYS A 90 8.97 -9.19 2.83
N ARG A 91 8.89 -7.85 2.93
CA ARG A 91 7.77 -7.21 3.60
C ARG A 91 6.48 -7.68 2.92
N ILE A 92 5.55 -8.18 3.73
CA ILE A 92 4.21 -8.48 3.28
C ILE A 92 3.60 -7.16 2.80
N GLY A 93 3.35 -7.08 1.49
CA GLY A 93 2.64 -5.96 0.90
C GLY A 93 1.15 -6.02 1.24
N GLY A 94 0.47 -4.90 1.17
CA GLY A 94 -0.97 -4.83 1.40
C GLY A 94 -1.42 -3.38 1.55
N ASN A 95 -2.64 -3.07 1.11
CA ASN A 95 -3.12 -1.69 1.07
C ASN A 95 -3.35 -1.04 2.45
N SER A 96 -3.78 0.23 2.52
CA SER A 96 -4.13 0.90 3.78
C SER A 96 -5.26 0.21 4.58
N ARG A 97 -5.95 -0.77 3.98
CA ARG A 97 -6.97 -1.62 4.60
C ARG A 97 -6.46 -3.04 4.87
N SER A 98 -5.18 -3.34 4.61
CA SER A 98 -4.59 -4.64 4.90
C SER A 98 -4.12 -4.68 6.35
N THR A 99 -4.77 -5.52 7.13
CA THR A 99 -4.48 -5.72 8.56
C THR A 99 -4.02 -7.14 8.80
N LEU A 100 -3.50 -7.41 10.00
CA LEU A 100 -3.17 -8.78 10.41
C LEU A 100 -4.37 -9.72 10.24
N GLY A 101 -5.58 -9.25 10.55
CA GLY A 101 -6.81 -10.03 10.43
C GLY A 101 -7.17 -10.38 8.98
N THR A 102 -6.83 -9.53 8.00
CA THR A 102 -7.05 -9.86 6.58
C THR A 102 -5.97 -10.78 6.03
N ILE A 103 -4.71 -10.61 6.45
CA ILE A 103 -3.59 -11.44 5.96
C ILE A 103 -3.72 -12.89 6.45
N THR A 104 -4.23 -13.08 7.66
CA THR A 104 -4.39 -14.40 8.29
C THR A 104 -5.72 -15.07 7.98
N ASP A 105 -6.60 -14.43 7.19
CA ASP A 105 -8.00 -14.84 6.96
C ASP A 105 -8.85 -15.03 8.23
N ILE A 106 -8.37 -14.56 9.38
CA ILE A 106 -9.14 -14.56 10.64
C ILE A 106 -10.36 -13.64 10.54
N ASN A 107 -10.21 -12.47 9.88
CA ASN A 107 -11.29 -11.49 9.77
C ASN A 107 -12.52 -12.06 9.04
N PRO A 108 -12.42 -12.72 7.87
CA PRO A 108 -13.53 -13.46 7.27
C PRO A 108 -14.30 -14.38 8.23
N LEU A 109 -13.59 -15.16 9.06
CA LEU A 109 -14.19 -16.06 10.04
C LEU A 109 -14.93 -15.30 11.15
N ILE A 110 -14.31 -14.25 11.67
CA ILE A 110 -14.92 -13.38 12.68
C ILE A 110 -16.20 -12.74 12.12
N ARG A 111 -16.17 -12.20 10.90
CA ARG A 111 -17.36 -11.61 10.25
C ARG A 111 -18.49 -12.63 10.09
N LEU A 112 -18.15 -13.87 9.73
CA LEU A 112 -19.14 -14.94 9.64
C LEU A 112 -19.73 -15.25 11.02
N LEU A 113 -18.90 -15.37 12.05
CA LEU A 113 -19.34 -15.60 13.42
C LEU A 113 -20.32 -14.50 13.87
N PHE A 114 -19.93 -13.23 13.79
CA PHE A 114 -20.80 -12.11 14.20
C PHE A 114 -22.08 -12.01 13.36
N SER A 115 -22.06 -12.38 12.09
CA SER A 115 -23.27 -12.43 11.28
C SER A 115 -24.27 -13.49 11.76
N ARG A 116 -23.79 -14.61 12.31
CA ARG A 116 -24.64 -15.72 12.75
C ARG A 116 -25.13 -15.57 14.19
N ILE A 117 -24.27 -15.09 15.09
CA ILE A 117 -24.57 -15.06 16.53
C ILE A 117 -24.54 -13.66 17.15
N GLY A 118 -24.10 -12.65 16.40
CA GLY A 118 -24.01 -11.27 16.90
C GLY A 118 -25.39 -10.69 17.18
N GLN A 119 -25.52 -10.06 18.35
CA GLN A 119 -26.72 -9.33 18.76
C GLN A 119 -26.37 -7.84 18.95
N PRO A 120 -27.13 -6.91 18.33
CA PRO A 120 -28.28 -7.16 17.44
C PRO A 120 -27.85 -7.77 16.10
N HIS A 121 -28.76 -8.52 15.46
CA HIS A 121 -28.53 -8.99 14.09
C HIS A 121 -28.62 -7.81 13.12
N ILE A 122 -27.55 -7.60 12.35
CA ILE A 122 -27.43 -6.48 11.40
C ILE A 122 -27.41 -6.93 9.93
N GLY A 123 -27.30 -8.24 9.67
CA GLY A 123 -27.27 -8.80 8.32
C GLY A 123 -26.10 -9.77 8.05
N PRO A 124 -25.79 -9.99 6.76
CA PRO A 124 -24.79 -10.96 6.33
C PRO A 124 -23.34 -10.52 6.69
N SER A 125 -22.39 -11.44 6.59
CA SER A 125 -20.98 -11.23 6.96
C SER A 125 -20.32 -10.01 6.31
N ASN A 126 -20.76 -9.62 5.11
CA ASN A 126 -20.25 -8.45 4.40
C ASN A 126 -20.49 -7.13 5.16
N TYR A 127 -21.53 -7.06 6.00
CA TYR A 127 -21.80 -5.87 6.82
C TYR A 127 -20.72 -5.68 7.88
N PHE A 128 -20.03 -6.74 8.30
CA PHE A 128 -18.90 -6.66 9.24
C PHE A 128 -17.56 -6.41 8.53
N SER A 129 -17.58 -6.13 7.23
CA SER A 129 -16.37 -5.89 6.44
C SER A 129 -16.11 -4.40 6.28
N PHE A 130 -14.96 -3.91 6.75
CA PHE A 130 -14.48 -2.55 6.44
C PHE A 130 -14.05 -2.39 4.97
N ASN A 131 -13.96 -3.48 4.20
CA ASN A 131 -13.70 -3.44 2.76
C ASN A 131 -14.99 -3.37 1.92
N ASP A 132 -16.17 -3.56 2.54
CA ASP A 132 -17.46 -3.51 1.84
C ASP A 132 -18.16 -2.18 2.12
N PRO A 133 -18.74 -1.50 1.12
CA PRO A 133 -19.47 -0.24 1.32
C PRO A 133 -20.59 -0.34 2.37
N ASN A 134 -21.20 -1.50 2.54
CA ASN A 134 -22.28 -1.72 3.50
C ASN A 134 -21.78 -1.79 4.95
N GLY A 135 -20.54 -2.20 5.17
CA GLY A 135 -19.93 -2.26 6.50
C GLY A 135 -19.03 -1.06 6.84
N MET A 136 -18.22 -0.64 5.87
CA MET A 136 -17.19 0.37 6.09
C MET A 136 -17.75 1.71 6.57
N CYS A 137 -17.00 2.37 7.46
CA CYS A 137 -17.29 3.73 7.84
C CYS A 137 -17.27 4.64 6.59
N LYS A 138 -18.36 5.35 6.32
CA LYS A 138 -18.48 6.24 5.14
C LYS A 138 -17.49 7.41 5.17
N THR A 139 -17.03 7.79 6.34
CA THR A 139 -16.20 8.99 6.55
C THR A 139 -14.71 8.76 6.34
N CYS A 140 -14.21 7.57 6.69
CA CYS A 140 -12.83 7.15 6.41
C CYS A 140 -12.73 6.05 5.36
N GLU A 141 -13.85 5.68 4.73
CA GLU A 141 -13.96 4.61 3.74
C GLU A 141 -13.31 3.29 4.21
N GLY A 142 -13.45 2.92 5.49
CA GLY A 142 -12.87 1.67 5.99
C GLY A 142 -11.40 1.71 6.42
N ILE A 143 -10.80 2.91 6.55
CA ILE A 143 -9.38 3.08 6.91
C ILE A 143 -9.18 3.33 8.42
N GLY A 144 -10.21 3.80 9.14
CA GLY A 144 -10.17 4.08 10.59
C GLY A 144 -9.52 5.37 11.00
N ARG A 145 -8.57 5.81 10.19
CA ARG A 145 -7.84 7.05 10.33
C ARG A 145 -8.19 7.99 9.18
N LYS A 146 -8.16 9.29 9.47
CA LYS A 146 -8.07 10.32 8.44
C LYS A 146 -6.62 10.76 8.37
N VAL A 147 -5.98 10.34 7.29
CA VAL A 147 -4.70 10.87 6.86
C VAL A 147 -5.01 12.22 6.20
N THR A 148 -4.61 13.31 6.84
CA THR A 148 -4.82 14.67 6.32
C THR A 148 -3.49 15.39 6.14
N LEU A 149 -3.51 16.44 5.33
CA LEU A 149 -2.39 17.34 5.18
C LEU A 149 -2.16 18.12 6.48
N ASP A 150 -0.92 18.11 6.97
CA ASP A 150 -0.44 18.97 8.06
C ASP A 150 -0.19 20.37 7.48
N LEU A 151 -1.13 21.29 7.70
CA LEU A 151 -1.10 22.61 7.08
C LEU A 151 0.05 23.48 7.58
N ASP A 152 0.47 23.32 8.83
CA ASP A 152 1.56 24.14 9.39
C ASP A 152 2.92 23.72 8.81
N LYS A 153 3.04 22.48 8.33
CA LYS A 153 4.22 22.01 7.58
C LYS A 153 4.09 22.17 6.08
N ALA A 154 2.87 22.08 5.54
CA ALA A 154 2.63 22.13 4.10
C ALA A 154 2.54 23.56 3.54
N LEU A 155 2.27 24.55 4.40
CA LEU A 155 2.03 25.93 3.99
C LEU A 155 2.78 26.92 4.90
N ASP A 156 3.71 27.66 4.30
CA ASP A 156 4.38 28.79 4.94
C ASP A 156 3.49 30.03 4.83
N LYS A 157 2.87 30.43 5.96
CA LYS A 157 1.91 31.54 5.99
C LYS A 157 2.58 32.91 5.79
N GLU A 158 3.89 33.00 5.98
CA GLU A 158 4.65 34.26 5.88
C GLU A 158 5.05 34.61 4.44
N LYS A 159 4.84 33.69 3.50
CA LYS A 159 5.16 33.84 2.08
C LYS A 159 3.91 33.99 1.22
N SER A 160 4.07 34.57 0.04
CA SER A 160 3.08 34.55 -1.02
C SER A 160 3.16 33.26 -1.87
N LEU A 161 2.19 33.05 -2.76
CA LEU A 161 2.26 31.91 -3.69
C LEU A 161 3.48 32.04 -4.62
N ASN A 162 3.81 33.23 -5.09
CA ASN A 162 4.98 33.50 -5.93
C ASN A 162 6.31 33.27 -5.18
N GLU A 163 6.34 33.50 -3.87
CA GLU A 163 7.50 33.22 -3.00
C GLU A 163 7.63 31.73 -2.62
N GLY A 164 6.67 30.89 -3.03
CA GLY A 164 6.67 29.46 -2.77
C GLY A 164 6.13 29.08 -1.40
N ALA A 165 5.00 29.69 -0.98
CA ALA A 165 4.32 29.36 0.27
C ALA A 165 3.94 27.88 0.41
N ILE A 166 3.69 27.16 -0.68
CA ILE A 166 3.31 25.75 -0.64
C ILE A 166 4.57 24.87 -0.62
N LEU A 167 4.85 24.26 0.52
CA LEU A 167 6.07 23.49 0.79
C LEU A 167 6.01 22.04 0.26
N LEU A 168 4.90 21.65 -0.36
CA LEU A 168 4.71 20.31 -0.88
C LEU A 168 5.59 20.02 -2.11
N PRO A 169 6.06 18.77 -2.29
CA PRO A 169 6.82 18.38 -3.47
C PRO A 169 6.06 18.66 -4.77
N GLY A 170 6.71 19.38 -5.70
CA GLY A 170 6.11 19.73 -6.98
C GLY A 170 5.33 21.05 -7.02
N TYR A 171 5.18 21.75 -5.88
CA TYR A 171 4.45 23.03 -5.78
C TYR A 171 5.35 24.27 -5.78
N LYS A 172 6.63 24.13 -6.13
CA LYS A 172 7.51 25.29 -6.33
C LYS A 172 6.97 26.22 -7.43
N PRO A 173 7.16 27.54 -7.31
CA PRO A 173 6.77 28.51 -8.32
C PRO A 173 7.23 28.09 -9.73
N GLY A 174 6.33 28.18 -10.71
CA GLY A 174 6.58 27.75 -12.09
C GLY A 174 6.27 26.28 -12.41
N ASN A 175 6.15 25.40 -11.41
CA ASN A 175 5.75 24.01 -11.64
C ASN A 175 4.26 23.89 -11.99
N TRP A 176 3.88 22.77 -12.64
CA TRP A 176 2.50 22.49 -13.02
C TRP A 176 1.52 22.58 -11.84
N GLN A 177 1.84 21.94 -10.71
CA GLN A 177 0.95 21.95 -9.54
C GLN A 177 0.78 23.35 -8.96
N TRP A 178 1.80 24.20 -9.03
CA TRP A 178 1.71 25.60 -8.62
C TRP A 178 0.85 26.42 -9.58
N LYS A 179 1.06 26.27 -10.89
CA LYS A 179 0.27 26.94 -11.95
C LYS A 179 -1.22 26.65 -11.79
N MET A 180 -1.57 25.43 -11.38
CA MET A 180 -2.95 25.03 -11.12
C MET A 180 -3.69 25.88 -10.06
N TYR A 181 -2.97 26.60 -9.19
CA TYR A 181 -3.57 27.54 -8.24
C TYR A 181 -3.35 28.98 -8.68
N ALA A 182 -2.11 29.33 -9.03
CA ALA A 182 -1.74 30.70 -9.39
C ALA A 182 -2.45 31.22 -10.64
N SER A 183 -2.66 30.35 -11.64
CA SER A 183 -3.29 30.76 -12.91
C SER A 183 -4.82 30.85 -12.83
N THR A 184 -5.46 30.45 -11.74
CA THR A 184 -6.94 30.42 -11.65
C THR A 184 -7.60 31.79 -11.59
N GLY A 185 -6.84 32.84 -11.28
CA GLY A 185 -7.37 34.18 -11.01
C GLY A 185 -8.14 34.29 -9.68
N PHE A 186 -8.14 33.24 -8.85
CA PHE A 186 -8.82 33.25 -7.55
C PHE A 186 -8.02 33.94 -6.44
N PHE A 187 -6.72 34.14 -6.65
CA PHE A 187 -5.80 34.60 -5.61
C PHE A 187 -4.90 35.70 -6.17
N ASP A 188 -4.63 36.69 -5.33
CA ASP A 188 -3.45 37.53 -5.49
C ASP A 188 -2.21 36.70 -5.10
N CYS A 189 -1.35 36.44 -6.08
CA CYS A 189 -0.19 35.57 -5.93
C CYS A 189 1.00 36.24 -5.23
N ASP A 190 0.97 37.57 -5.10
CA ASP A 190 2.00 38.36 -4.40
C ASP A 190 1.60 38.67 -2.95
N LYS A 191 0.30 38.58 -2.64
CA LYS A 191 -0.22 38.65 -1.28
C LYS A 191 0.23 37.44 -0.45
N LYS A 192 0.69 37.70 0.77
CA LYS A 192 1.09 36.65 1.73
C LYS A 192 -0.13 35.87 2.23
N ILE A 193 0.06 34.57 2.47
CA ILE A 193 -1.04 33.68 2.88
C ILE A 193 -1.67 34.13 4.21
N LYS A 194 -0.90 34.66 5.17
CA LYS A 194 -1.45 35.17 6.44
C LYS A 194 -2.43 36.33 6.28
N ASP A 195 -2.30 37.09 5.19
CA ASP A 195 -3.13 38.26 4.90
C ASP A 195 -4.37 37.87 4.06
N TYR A 196 -4.51 36.60 3.66
CA TYR A 196 -5.67 36.11 2.93
C TYR A 196 -6.94 36.26 3.77
N SER A 197 -8.01 36.69 3.13
CA SER A 197 -9.34 36.63 3.72
C SER A 197 -9.72 35.17 3.99
N LYS A 198 -10.67 34.97 4.91
CA LYS A 198 -11.15 33.63 5.25
C LYS A 198 -11.64 32.85 4.03
N GLU A 199 -12.32 33.53 3.10
CA GLU A 199 -12.82 32.93 1.86
C GLU A 199 -11.69 32.55 0.89
N GLU A 200 -10.67 33.39 0.74
CA GLU A 200 -9.47 33.07 -0.05
C GLU A 200 -8.74 31.86 0.54
N TYR A 201 -8.54 31.85 1.87
CA TYR A 201 -7.88 30.74 2.54
C TYR A 201 -8.66 29.42 2.42
N ASP A 202 -9.97 29.45 2.68
CA ASP A 202 -10.83 28.27 2.56
C ASP A 202 -10.87 27.76 1.12
N LYS A 203 -10.84 28.66 0.13
CA LYS A 203 -10.78 28.28 -1.29
C LYS A 203 -9.44 27.62 -1.63
N LEU A 204 -8.31 28.12 -1.13
CA LEU A 204 -6.98 27.54 -1.35
C LEU A 204 -6.85 26.15 -0.71
N VAL A 205 -7.37 25.98 0.52
CA VAL A 205 -7.07 24.82 1.36
C VAL A 205 -8.15 23.74 1.32
N TYR A 206 -9.43 24.12 1.44
CA TYR A 206 -10.54 23.20 1.71
C TYR A 206 -11.59 23.12 0.59
N CYS A 207 -11.39 23.83 -0.52
CA CYS A 207 -12.35 23.83 -1.62
C CYS A 207 -12.59 22.42 -2.17
N LYS A 208 -13.87 22.03 -2.27
CA LYS A 208 -14.27 20.78 -2.92
C LYS A 208 -13.97 20.82 -4.42
N PRO A 209 -13.88 19.66 -5.09
CA PRO A 209 -13.66 19.61 -6.53
C PRO A 209 -14.74 20.38 -7.31
N VAL A 210 -14.35 21.41 -8.04
CA VAL A 210 -15.22 22.23 -8.91
C VAL A 210 -14.61 22.28 -10.31
N LYS A 211 -15.43 22.19 -11.35
CA LYS A 211 -14.98 22.34 -12.74
C LYS A 211 -14.74 23.82 -13.04
N ILE A 212 -13.56 24.14 -13.55
CA ILE A 212 -13.19 25.47 -14.01
C ILE A 212 -12.64 25.39 -15.44
N ASN A 213 -12.82 26.47 -16.20
CA ASN A 213 -12.09 26.64 -17.46
C ASN A 213 -10.61 26.81 -17.12
N SER A 214 -9.76 25.97 -17.69
CA SER A 214 -8.32 26.05 -17.44
C SER A 214 -7.79 27.36 -18.00
N ALA A 215 -7.24 28.18 -17.11
CA ALA A 215 -6.48 29.37 -17.50
C ALA A 215 -5.03 29.04 -17.94
N ILE A 216 -4.63 27.76 -17.89
CA ILE A 216 -3.27 27.28 -18.23
C ILE A 216 -3.23 26.70 -19.66
N VAL A 217 -4.33 26.08 -20.09
CA VAL A 217 -4.46 25.47 -21.43
C VAL A 217 -5.83 25.84 -21.99
N GLU A 218 -5.83 26.68 -23.02
CA GLU A 218 -7.03 27.17 -23.69
C GLU A 218 -7.86 25.98 -24.23
N GLY A 219 -9.14 25.92 -23.85
CA GLY A 219 -10.07 24.84 -24.26
C GLY A 219 -10.08 23.57 -23.40
N MET A 220 -9.25 23.44 -22.36
CA MET A 220 -9.34 22.30 -21.42
C MET A 220 -10.19 22.62 -20.17
N ASN A 221 -11.18 21.77 -19.90
CA ASN A 221 -11.88 21.78 -18.62
C ASN A 221 -11.01 21.09 -17.56
N THR A 222 -10.61 21.80 -16.51
CA THR A 222 -9.86 21.22 -15.39
C THR A 222 -10.67 21.27 -14.10
N THR A 223 -10.49 20.28 -13.25
CA THR A 223 -11.09 20.27 -11.91
C THR A 223 -10.15 20.96 -10.92
N TYR A 224 -10.61 22.07 -10.36
CA TYR A 224 -9.97 22.75 -9.24
C TYR A 224 -10.40 22.09 -7.93
N ALA A 225 -9.46 21.87 -7.03
CA ALA A 225 -9.72 21.42 -5.66
C ALA A 225 -8.68 22.08 -4.74
N GLY A 226 -9.07 22.33 -3.49
CA GLY A 226 -8.16 22.84 -2.46
C GLY A 226 -7.02 21.87 -2.17
N LEU A 227 -5.96 22.39 -1.54
CA LEU A 227 -4.74 21.63 -1.24
C LEU A 227 -5.03 20.33 -0.47
N VAL A 228 -5.92 20.37 0.53
CA VAL A 228 -6.26 19.18 1.34
C VAL A 228 -6.99 18.13 0.50
N GLU A 229 -8.03 18.53 -0.24
CA GLU A 229 -8.83 17.61 -1.07
C GLU A 229 -8.00 16.97 -2.17
N ARG A 230 -7.15 17.77 -2.85
CA ARG A 230 -6.23 17.26 -3.86
C ARG A 230 -5.17 16.34 -3.26
N PHE A 231 -4.62 16.69 -2.10
CA PHE A 231 -3.63 15.87 -1.40
C PHE A 231 -4.19 14.51 -1.00
N ILE A 232 -5.39 14.47 -0.41
CA ILE A 232 -6.04 13.21 -0.02
C ILE A 232 -6.31 12.34 -1.25
N GLY A 233 -6.89 12.92 -2.31
CA GLY A 233 -7.18 12.20 -3.55
C GLY A 233 -5.93 11.62 -4.23
N GLN A 234 -4.81 12.36 -4.23
CA GLN A 234 -3.58 11.95 -4.90
C GLN A 234 -2.65 11.06 -4.08
N ASN A 235 -2.74 11.07 -2.75
CA ASN A 235 -1.73 10.42 -1.90
C ASN A 235 -2.30 9.30 -1.02
N VAL A 236 -3.55 9.42 -0.57
CA VAL A 236 -4.16 8.42 0.32
C VAL A 236 -4.83 7.30 -0.47
N LYS A 237 -5.48 7.64 -1.60
CA LYS A 237 -6.18 6.64 -2.43
C LYS A 237 -5.23 5.77 -3.27
N THR A 238 -4.05 6.27 -3.62
CA THR A 238 -3.06 5.63 -4.51
C THR A 238 -1.75 5.28 -3.79
N GLU A 239 -1.79 5.09 -2.47
CA GLU A 239 -0.59 4.88 -1.64
C GLU A 239 0.30 3.71 -2.11
N PHE A 240 -0.25 2.71 -2.80
CA PHE A 240 0.48 1.51 -3.25
C PHE A 240 1.18 1.68 -4.60
N GLU A 241 0.74 2.65 -5.40
CA GLU A 241 1.35 2.95 -6.70
C GLU A 241 2.62 3.79 -6.56
N LYS A 242 2.87 4.34 -5.37
CA LYS A 242 4.00 5.23 -5.12
C LYS A 242 5.26 4.47 -4.69
N SER A 243 6.37 4.81 -5.33
CA SER A 243 7.70 4.36 -4.91
C SER A 243 7.99 4.77 -3.46
N GLU A 244 8.82 3.98 -2.76
CA GLU A 244 9.23 4.29 -1.38
C GLU A 244 9.85 5.69 -1.25
N ALA A 245 10.63 6.11 -2.26
CA ALA A 245 11.22 7.44 -2.32
C ALA A 245 10.16 8.55 -2.37
N SER A 246 9.02 8.32 -3.03
CA SER A 246 7.92 9.27 -3.09
C SER A 246 7.18 9.32 -1.75
N LYS A 247 7.00 8.18 -1.08
CA LYS A 247 6.37 8.11 0.25
C LYS A 247 7.14 8.91 1.29
N LYS A 248 8.46 8.72 1.36
CA LYS A 248 9.34 9.45 2.29
C LYS A 248 9.31 10.97 2.12
N LYS A 249 9.02 11.48 0.91
CA LYS A 249 8.88 12.92 0.66
C LYS A 249 7.57 13.50 1.18
N ILE A 250 6.53 12.68 1.31
CA ILE A 250 5.18 13.11 1.69
C ILE A 250 4.94 12.93 3.19
N GLU A 251 5.51 11.87 3.77
CA GLU A 251 5.38 11.49 5.19
C GLU A 251 5.52 12.66 6.19
N PRO A 252 6.45 13.62 6.04
CA PRO A 252 6.57 14.75 6.97
C PRO A 252 5.36 15.68 6.98
N PHE A 253 4.64 15.78 5.85
CA PHE A 253 3.50 16.70 5.65
C PHE A 253 2.16 16.07 5.99
N VAL A 254 2.16 14.86 6.57
CA VAL A 254 0.96 14.12 6.89
C VAL A 254 0.73 14.18 8.39
N THR A 255 -0.51 14.47 8.78
CA THR A 255 -0.99 14.18 10.14
C THR A 255 -2.03 13.07 10.07
N GLU A 256 -1.85 12.08 10.92
CA GLU A 256 -2.81 11.02 11.14
C GLU A 256 -3.68 11.35 12.35
N LYS A 257 -4.99 11.41 12.15
CA LYS A 257 -5.96 11.50 13.24
C LYS A 257 -6.92 10.33 13.17
N GLN A 258 -7.34 9.83 14.32
CA GLN A 258 -8.43 8.85 14.37
C GLN A 258 -9.69 9.44 13.73
N CYS A 259 -10.40 8.62 12.96
CA CYS A 259 -11.66 9.05 12.38
C CYS A 259 -12.67 9.29 13.51
N HIS A 260 -13.17 10.51 13.63
CA HIS A 260 -14.17 10.87 14.65
C HIS A 260 -15.45 10.02 14.54
N ASP A 261 -15.78 9.53 13.34
CA ASP A 261 -17.02 8.79 13.07
C ASP A 261 -16.97 7.30 13.36
N CYS A 262 -15.82 6.63 13.28
CA CYS A 262 -15.72 5.22 13.73
C CYS A 262 -14.87 5.07 14.99
N GLY A 263 -14.22 6.13 15.47
CA GLY A 263 -13.30 6.08 16.60
C GLY A 263 -12.09 5.19 16.33
N GLY A 264 -11.67 5.05 15.06
CA GLY A 264 -10.57 4.15 14.68
C GLY A 264 -10.97 2.71 14.34
N ASN A 265 -12.25 2.33 14.44
CA ASN A 265 -12.66 0.93 14.26
C ASN A 265 -12.91 0.51 12.80
N ASP A 266 -12.65 1.36 11.82
CA ASP A 266 -12.84 1.13 10.37
C ASP A 266 -14.29 0.89 9.90
N ILE A 267 -15.19 0.44 10.77
CA ILE A 267 -16.55 0.02 10.46
C ILE A 267 -17.54 1.09 10.97
N THR A 268 -18.74 1.19 10.36
CA THR A 268 -19.74 2.23 10.65
C THR A 268 -20.21 2.27 12.11
N LYS A 269 -20.29 3.44 12.76
CA LYS A 269 -20.63 3.60 14.20
C LYS A 269 -21.87 2.85 14.72
N VAL A 270 -22.78 2.40 13.85
CA VAL A 270 -23.90 1.50 14.17
C VAL A 270 -23.43 0.22 14.90
N PHE A 271 -22.18 -0.24 14.70
CA PHE A 271 -21.61 -1.41 15.40
C PHE A 271 -21.42 -1.23 16.92
N TYR A 272 -21.32 0.01 17.43
CA TYR A 272 -20.90 0.28 18.82
C TYR A 272 -21.88 1.08 19.67
N ARG A 273 -22.96 1.64 19.09
CA ARG A 273 -23.83 2.59 19.81
C ARG A 273 -24.82 1.97 20.81
N ARG A 274 -24.57 0.74 21.25
CA ARG A 274 -25.09 0.20 22.52
C ARG A 274 -23.95 -0.35 23.36
N ARG A 275 -23.12 0.55 23.92
CA ARG A 275 -22.31 0.24 25.11
C ARG A 275 -23.25 0.02 26.30
N SER A 276 -23.85 -1.16 26.35
CA SER A 276 -24.45 -1.74 27.54
C SER A 276 -24.26 -3.25 27.45
N TRP A 277 -23.02 -3.68 27.27
CA TRP A 277 -22.60 -4.99 27.78
C TRP A 277 -22.48 -4.85 29.30
N ALA A 278 -23.62 -4.64 29.97
CA ALA A 278 -23.76 -5.01 31.36
C ALA A 278 -23.83 -6.52 31.33
N VAL A 279 -22.73 -7.16 31.74
CA VAL A 279 -22.79 -8.53 32.23
C VAL A 279 -23.73 -8.48 33.43
N GLN A 280 -24.93 -9.02 33.25
CA GLN A 280 -25.77 -9.56 34.32
C GLN A 280 -25.89 -11.06 34.07
#